data_AF-A0A349B057-F1
#
_entry.id   AF-A0A349B057-F1
#
_cell.length_a   1.000
_cell.length_b   1.000
_cell.length_c   1.000
_cell.angle_alpha   90.00
_cell.angle_beta   90.00
_cell.angle_gamma   90.00
#
_symmetry.space_group_name_H-M   'P 1'
#
loop_
_entity.id
_entity.type
_entity.pdbx_description
1 polymer ?
#
loop_
_entity_poly.entity_id
_entity_poly.type
_entity_poly.pdbx_seq_one_letter_code
_entity_poly.pdbx_strand_id
1 'polypeptide(L)'
;MSGGVVVVLSIGKLANPEYVLKGIAQSPEEYYLGHGEATGVWLGSGRSEFDLDGEVDADALRSIIAGEDPVTGTRLAAKNRRIAGYDLCFRAPKSVSVLFGLSDPELSRVVRDCHDEAVEAGLAFMERSAGWTRRGKDGVHPERNGKFISAAFRHRTSREGDPHLHTHVVTANMVHNSTGGWTTLDGRVLYRQSKAGGCIYEAELRRLLTLRLGIEWGPVSDGIADVAAMPPEVLRHFSKRRAQIQAKLDELGYSSPKAAEIAALDTRKPKDLGTSPIGLRDRWVAEARSIGYEPDRFPDLFDRGAPTILTAADIEAVHRKLESSHGLTAEASTFSRCSVIIEWTNHLPQGLPPAEVEALADEFLARAEVVSVSGPSDTGDLATAGIAKAGIYSTRELVALEQRMMDDAVSRIHDTVGLVDEDHLATALAARPTISTEQARLVATLTTSGAGVDIVNAPAGTGKT
;
A
#
# COMPACT_ATOMS: atom_id res chain seq x y z
N MET A 1 -19.35 -1.80 -10.35
CA MET A 1 -18.37 -2.70 -9.71
C MET A 1 -17.62 -1.90 -8.67
N SER A 2 -18.04 -1.93 -7.40
CA SER A 2 -17.31 -1.27 -6.32
C SER A 2 -16.08 -2.12 -5.98
N GLY A 3 -14.93 -1.74 -6.55
CA GLY A 3 -13.64 -2.36 -6.28
C GLY A 3 -13.26 -2.16 -4.81
N GLY A 4 -13.53 -3.15 -3.96
CA GLY A 4 -12.97 -3.16 -2.62
C GLY A 4 -11.45 -3.21 -2.73
N VAL A 5 -10.76 -2.21 -2.14
CA VAL A 5 -9.30 -2.02 -2.17
C VAL A 5 -8.58 -3.36 -1.96
N VAL A 6 -7.88 -3.81 -3.00
CA VAL A 6 -7.00 -4.97 -2.88
C VAL A 6 -5.69 -4.47 -2.27
N VAL A 7 -5.32 -5.01 -1.10
CA VAL A 7 -4.13 -4.59 -0.37
C VAL A 7 -2.99 -5.55 -0.70
N VAL A 8 -2.02 -5.04 -1.46
CA VAL A 8 -0.83 -5.77 -1.91
C VAL A 8 0.15 -6.06 -0.76
N LEU A 9 0.40 -5.02 0.05
CA LEU A 9 1.21 -5.06 1.26
C LEU A 9 0.38 -4.49 2.40
N SER A 10 0.07 -5.32 3.41
CA SER A 10 -0.60 -4.85 4.63
C SER A 10 0.39 -4.80 5.79
N ILE A 11 0.24 -3.79 6.65
CA ILE A 11 1.07 -3.64 7.85
C ILE A 11 0.26 -3.91 9.11
N GLY A 12 0.63 -4.97 9.83
CA GLY A 12 0.16 -5.27 11.18
C GLY A 12 1.08 -4.68 12.25
N LYS A 13 0.53 -4.26 13.39
CA LYS A 13 1.34 -3.87 14.56
C LYS A 13 1.50 -5.05 15.49
N LEU A 14 2.72 -5.32 15.92
CA LEU A 14 3.05 -6.41 16.83
C LEU A 14 3.38 -5.82 18.20
N ALA A 15 2.54 -6.08 19.18
CA ALA A 15 2.72 -5.56 20.54
C ALA A 15 3.56 -6.50 21.43
N ASN A 16 3.49 -7.82 21.20
CA ASN A 16 4.15 -8.84 22.03
C ASN A 16 4.96 -9.82 21.16
N PRO A 17 6.28 -10.00 21.40
CA PRO A 17 7.11 -11.00 20.72
C PRO A 17 6.52 -12.43 20.75
N GLU A 18 5.89 -12.82 21.85
CA GLU A 18 5.28 -14.16 22.00
C GLU A 18 4.05 -14.35 21.09
N TYR A 19 3.35 -13.28 20.74
CA TYR A 19 2.24 -13.33 19.79
C TYR A 19 2.73 -13.49 18.35
N VAL A 20 3.93 -12.97 18.04
CA VAL A 20 4.59 -13.14 16.74
C VAL A 20 4.92 -14.63 16.56
N LEU A 21 5.58 -15.23 17.54
CA LEU A 21 5.94 -16.64 17.49
C LEU A 21 4.74 -17.58 17.51
N LYS A 22 3.70 -17.30 18.32
CA LYS A 22 2.45 -18.08 18.32
C LYS A 22 1.55 -17.83 17.10
N GLY A 23 1.69 -16.70 16.43
CA GLY A 23 0.96 -16.38 15.20
C GLY A 23 1.57 -17.02 13.96
N ILE A 24 2.88 -17.30 14.04
CA ILE A 24 3.70 -17.91 12.99
C ILE A 24 3.78 -19.43 13.17
N ALA A 25 3.89 -19.91 14.41
CA ALA A 25 3.72 -21.33 14.75
C ALA A 25 2.24 -21.60 15.04
N GLN A 26 1.50 -22.11 14.05
CA GLN A 26 0.08 -22.44 14.21
C GLN A 26 -0.16 -23.70 15.06
N SER A 27 0.91 -24.35 15.50
CA SER A 27 0.95 -25.26 16.64
C SER A 27 2.38 -25.27 17.23
N PRO A 28 2.55 -25.34 18.56
CA PRO A 28 3.86 -25.65 19.17
C PRO A 28 4.49 -26.91 18.57
N GLU A 29 3.66 -27.88 18.16
CA GLU A 29 4.10 -29.14 17.56
C GLU A 29 4.59 -28.97 16.12
N GLU A 30 4.04 -28.04 15.33
CA GLU A 30 4.52 -27.72 13.96
C GLU A 30 5.87 -26.99 13.97
N TYR A 31 6.11 -26.17 15.00
CA TYR A 31 7.38 -25.47 15.25
C TYR A 31 8.51 -26.42 15.70
N TYR A 32 8.18 -27.54 16.36
CA TYR A 32 9.17 -28.54 16.83
C TYR A 32 9.27 -29.80 15.94
N LEU A 33 8.31 -30.08 15.04
CA LEU A 33 8.27 -31.33 14.25
C LEU A 33 8.44 -31.18 12.73
N GLY A 34 8.73 -30.00 12.18
CA GLY A 34 9.14 -29.86 10.77
C GLY A 34 8.09 -30.33 9.75
N HIS A 35 6.81 -30.31 10.11
CA HIS A 35 5.70 -30.68 9.25
C HIS A 35 4.72 -29.51 9.17
N GLY A 36 4.77 -28.70 8.10
CA GLY A 36 3.60 -27.89 7.73
C GLY A 36 3.84 -26.56 7.02
N GLU A 37 4.84 -25.76 7.39
CA GLU A 37 5.14 -24.45 6.77
C GLU A 37 6.67 -24.26 6.68
N ALA A 38 7.15 -23.38 5.80
CA ALA A 38 8.59 -23.22 5.56
C ALA A 38 9.30 -22.62 6.78
N THR A 39 10.52 -23.06 7.07
CA THR A 39 11.41 -22.41 8.04
C THR A 39 11.54 -20.93 7.68
N GLY A 40 11.44 -20.05 8.69
CA GLY A 40 11.58 -18.62 8.46
C GLY A 40 12.98 -18.27 7.99
N VAL A 41 13.15 -17.20 7.22
CA VAL A 41 14.46 -16.73 6.75
C VAL A 41 14.72 -15.28 7.16
N TRP A 42 15.96 -14.98 7.53
CA TRP A 42 16.38 -13.62 7.89
C TRP A 42 16.54 -12.73 6.66
N LEU A 43 15.90 -11.56 6.67
CA LEU A 43 15.97 -10.53 5.63
C LEU A 43 16.29 -9.13 6.21
N GLY A 44 16.58 -8.18 5.32
CA GLY A 44 16.96 -6.80 5.66
C GLY A 44 18.46 -6.64 5.84
N SER A 45 18.99 -5.45 5.53
CA SER A 45 20.45 -5.23 5.52
C SER A 45 21.06 -5.10 6.92
N GLY A 46 20.24 -4.96 7.95
CA GLY A 46 20.69 -4.87 9.34
C GLY A 46 21.07 -6.22 9.96
N ARG A 47 20.60 -7.32 9.37
CA ARG A 47 20.80 -8.69 9.89
C ARG A 47 22.28 -9.08 9.98
N SER A 48 23.11 -8.55 9.08
CA SER A 48 24.55 -8.83 9.03
C SER A 48 25.33 -8.25 10.21
N GLU A 49 24.78 -7.30 10.96
CA GLU A 49 25.42 -6.75 12.16
C GLU A 49 25.37 -7.73 13.34
N PHE A 50 24.49 -8.73 13.27
CA PHE A 50 24.24 -9.72 14.31
C PHE A 50 24.45 -11.15 13.81
N ASP A 51 25.13 -11.33 12.67
CA ASP A 51 25.37 -12.62 12.01
C ASP A 51 24.07 -13.45 11.79
N LEU A 52 22.97 -12.76 11.51
CA LEU A 52 21.66 -13.38 11.28
C LEU A 52 21.51 -13.76 9.80
N ASP A 53 21.99 -14.96 9.47
CA ASP A 53 21.95 -15.54 8.12
C ASP A 53 21.16 -16.84 8.04
N GLY A 54 20.45 -17.03 6.91
CA GLY A 54 19.71 -18.25 6.64
C GLY A 54 18.44 -18.38 7.48
N GLU A 55 18.25 -19.55 8.09
CA GLU A 55 17.05 -19.88 8.84
C GLU A 55 16.93 -19.08 10.14
N VAL A 56 15.69 -18.77 10.50
CA VAL A 56 15.37 -17.99 11.70
C VAL A 56 15.43 -18.88 12.93
N ASP A 57 16.40 -18.62 13.81
CA ASP A 57 16.38 -19.09 15.19
C ASP A 57 15.36 -18.28 16.02
N ALA A 58 14.50 -18.97 16.78
CA ALA A 58 13.46 -18.26 17.52
C ALA A 58 13.97 -17.46 18.70
N ASP A 59 15.05 -17.88 19.38
CA ASP A 59 15.58 -17.10 20.50
C ASP A 59 16.23 -15.82 19.99
N ALA A 60 16.92 -15.88 18.86
CA ALA A 60 17.40 -14.70 18.15
C ALA A 60 16.23 -13.78 17.72
N LEU A 61 15.14 -14.35 17.19
CA LEU A 61 13.94 -13.57 16.86
C LEU A 61 13.30 -12.92 18.09
N ARG A 62 13.18 -13.64 19.21
CA ARG A 62 12.66 -13.07 20.48
C ARG A 62 13.49 -11.87 20.89
N SER A 63 14.82 -12.03 20.92
CA SER A 63 15.76 -10.97 21.33
C SER A 63 15.64 -9.74 20.45
N ILE A 64 15.70 -9.92 19.12
CA ILE A 64 15.61 -8.81 18.16
C ILE A 64 14.26 -8.07 18.30
N ILE A 65 13.14 -8.79 18.40
CA ILE A 65 11.81 -8.16 18.57
C ILE A 65 11.70 -7.48 19.93
N ALA A 66 12.29 -8.05 20.99
CA ALA A 66 12.38 -7.42 22.31
C ALA A 66 13.27 -6.17 22.32
N GLY A 67 14.11 -5.98 21.30
CA GLY A 67 15.00 -4.83 21.20
C GLY A 67 16.36 -5.08 21.82
N GLU A 68 16.83 -6.32 21.76
CA GLU A 68 18.03 -6.83 22.41
C GLU A 68 18.92 -7.52 21.38
N ASP A 69 20.23 -7.38 21.56
CA ASP A 69 21.24 -8.12 20.81
C ASP A 69 21.11 -9.61 21.14
N PRO A 70 20.95 -10.49 20.13
CA PRO A 70 20.72 -11.92 20.34
C PRO A 70 21.92 -12.66 20.92
N VAL A 71 23.14 -12.10 20.83
CA VAL A 71 24.37 -12.70 21.35
C VAL A 71 24.72 -12.12 22.71
N THR A 72 24.73 -10.80 22.83
CA THR A 72 25.22 -10.13 24.05
C THR A 72 24.13 -9.82 25.07
N GLY A 73 22.85 -9.83 24.66
CA GLY A 73 21.72 -9.36 25.47
C GLY A 73 21.71 -7.83 25.67
N THR A 74 22.62 -7.11 25.02
CA THR A 74 22.70 -5.64 25.12
C THR A 74 21.44 -5.02 24.54
N ARG A 75 20.96 -3.95 25.20
CA ARG A 75 19.76 -3.24 24.76
C ARG A 75 20.05 -2.43 23.50
N LEU A 76 19.33 -2.72 22.42
CA LEU A 76 19.40 -2.01 21.13
C LEU A 76 18.32 -0.92 21.00
N ALA A 77 17.16 -1.09 21.63
CA ALA A 77 16.04 -0.14 21.55
C ALA A 77 15.36 0.08 22.92
N ALA A 78 14.46 1.05 23.03
CA ALA A 78 13.79 1.35 24.30
C ALA A 78 13.02 0.14 24.89
N LYS A 79 13.07 -0.03 26.21
CA LYS A 79 12.51 -1.19 26.95
C LYS A 79 10.97 -1.26 26.92
N ASN A 80 10.28 -0.12 26.97
CA ASN A 80 8.81 -0.05 27.08
C ASN A 80 8.16 0.44 25.78
N ARG A 81 8.40 -0.26 24.67
CA ARG A 81 7.76 0.08 23.39
C ARG A 81 6.33 -0.46 23.36
N ARG A 82 5.36 0.40 23.02
CA ARG A 82 3.97 -0.03 22.75
C ARG A 82 3.87 -0.97 21.55
N ILE A 83 4.83 -0.89 20.63
CA ILE A 83 4.92 -1.68 19.40
C ILE A 83 6.33 -2.29 19.37
N ALA A 84 6.42 -3.61 19.43
CA ALA A 84 7.68 -4.36 19.36
C ALA A 84 8.18 -4.54 17.92
N GLY A 85 7.25 -4.63 16.96
CA GLY A 85 7.55 -4.80 15.54
C GLY A 85 6.36 -4.52 14.65
N TYR A 86 6.58 -4.65 13.35
CA TYR A 86 5.58 -4.55 12.30
C TYR A 86 5.58 -5.84 11.48
N ASP A 87 4.40 -6.32 11.13
CA ASP A 87 4.21 -7.43 10.20
C ASP A 87 3.90 -6.87 8.81
N LEU A 88 4.85 -6.96 7.90
CA LEU A 88 4.73 -6.56 6.50
C LEU A 88 4.31 -7.80 5.70
N CYS A 89 3.00 -7.94 5.48
CA CYS A 89 2.44 -9.10 4.80
C CYS A 89 2.32 -8.84 3.29
N PHE A 90 3.20 -9.45 2.50
CA PHE A 90 3.20 -9.44 1.04
C PHE A 90 2.33 -10.60 0.52
N ARG A 91 1.44 -10.32 -0.42
CA ARG A 91 0.46 -11.31 -0.90
C ARG A 91 0.51 -11.37 -2.41
N ALA A 92 0.70 -12.57 -2.96
CA ALA A 92 0.65 -12.78 -4.39
C ALA A 92 -0.80 -12.63 -4.91
N PRO A 93 -0.99 -12.28 -6.19
CA PRO A 93 -2.29 -12.32 -6.85
C PRO A 93 -2.94 -13.70 -6.74
N LYS A 94 -4.27 -13.75 -6.89
CA LYS A 94 -5.00 -15.02 -6.75
C LYS A 94 -4.58 -16.01 -7.83
N SER A 95 -4.41 -15.57 -9.07
CA SER A 95 -3.91 -16.40 -10.18
C SER A 95 -2.55 -17.03 -9.87
N VAL A 96 -1.62 -16.27 -9.28
CA VAL A 96 -0.30 -16.79 -8.86
C VAL A 96 -0.43 -17.79 -7.72
N SER A 97 -1.30 -17.52 -6.75
CA SER A 97 -1.59 -18.46 -5.66
C SER A 97 -2.20 -19.77 -6.16
N VAL A 98 -3.10 -19.71 -7.15
CA VAL A 98 -3.70 -20.86 -7.82
C VAL A 98 -2.65 -21.63 -8.62
N LEU A 99 -1.83 -20.93 -9.40
CA LEU A 99 -0.70 -21.50 -10.12
C LEU A 99 0.20 -22.26 -9.15
N PHE A 100 0.67 -21.62 -8.08
CA PHE A 100 1.48 -22.25 -7.04
C PHE A 100 0.81 -23.50 -6.43
N GLY A 101 -0.49 -23.42 -6.14
CA GLY A 101 -1.21 -24.45 -5.40
C GLY A 101 -1.57 -25.68 -6.22
N LEU A 102 -1.88 -25.53 -7.51
CA LEU A 102 -2.29 -26.64 -8.37
C LEU A 102 -1.12 -27.24 -9.18
N SER A 103 0.01 -26.54 -9.26
CA SER A 103 1.18 -26.98 -10.03
C SER A 103 1.81 -28.24 -9.44
N ASP A 104 2.55 -28.98 -10.27
CA ASP A 104 3.47 -29.99 -9.76
C ASP A 104 4.57 -29.37 -8.87
N PRO A 105 5.35 -30.19 -8.13
CA PRO A 105 6.37 -29.67 -7.22
C PRO A 105 7.46 -28.81 -7.88
N GLU A 106 7.79 -29.07 -9.15
CA GLU A 106 8.85 -28.34 -9.85
C GLU A 106 8.39 -26.92 -10.23
N LEU A 107 7.23 -26.80 -10.84
CA LEU A 107 6.64 -25.51 -11.20
C LEU A 107 6.23 -24.72 -9.95
N SER A 108 5.68 -25.40 -8.93
CA SER A 108 5.37 -24.77 -7.63
C SER A 108 6.63 -24.19 -6.97
N ARG A 109 7.78 -24.85 -7.11
CA ARG A 109 9.09 -24.33 -6.68
C ARG A 109 9.47 -23.06 -7.44
N VAL A 110 9.35 -23.04 -8.78
CA VAL A 110 9.68 -21.83 -9.57
C VAL A 110 8.84 -20.63 -9.15
N VAL A 111 7.52 -20.80 -9.00
CA VAL A 111 6.60 -19.73 -8.57
C VAL A 111 6.95 -19.23 -7.17
N ARG A 112 7.27 -20.15 -6.27
CA ARG A 112 7.68 -19.85 -4.91
C ARG A 112 9.00 -19.06 -4.85
N ASP A 113 9.99 -19.47 -5.64
CA ASP A 113 11.29 -18.79 -5.67
C ASP A 113 11.13 -17.37 -6.27
N CYS A 114 10.29 -17.18 -7.29
CA CYS A 114 9.90 -15.85 -7.79
C CYS A 114 9.22 -14.97 -6.72
N HIS A 115 8.32 -15.57 -5.94
CA HIS A 115 7.63 -14.88 -4.84
C HIS A 115 8.61 -14.44 -3.75
N ASP A 116 9.53 -15.30 -3.34
CA ASP A 116 10.53 -14.96 -2.31
C ASP A 116 11.44 -13.81 -2.78
N GLU A 117 11.96 -13.88 -4.00
CA GLU A 117 12.78 -12.82 -4.60
C GLU A 117 12.03 -11.49 -4.71
N ALA A 118 10.74 -11.53 -5.08
CA ALA A 118 9.91 -10.35 -5.11
C ALA A 118 9.69 -9.76 -3.70
N VAL A 119 9.53 -10.61 -2.67
CA VAL A 119 9.40 -10.17 -1.27
C VAL A 119 10.67 -9.46 -0.82
N GLU A 120 11.84 -10.00 -1.16
CA GLU A 120 13.13 -9.35 -0.88
C GLU A 120 13.25 -7.99 -1.57
N ALA A 121 12.87 -7.89 -2.85
CA ALA A 121 12.85 -6.64 -3.59
C ALA A 121 11.91 -5.59 -2.95
N GLY A 122 10.69 -5.99 -2.59
CA GLY A 122 9.73 -5.14 -1.90
C GLY A 122 10.24 -4.68 -0.54
N LEU A 123 10.83 -5.57 0.26
CA LEU A 123 11.43 -5.22 1.55
C LEU A 123 12.62 -4.28 1.40
N ALA A 124 13.49 -4.50 0.41
CA ALA A 124 14.64 -3.65 0.14
C ALA A 124 14.20 -2.23 -0.25
N PHE A 125 13.13 -2.10 -1.05
CA PHE A 125 12.51 -0.81 -1.31
C PHE A 125 11.96 -0.16 -0.02
N MET A 126 11.24 -0.93 0.81
CA MET A 126 10.71 -0.44 2.08
C MET A 126 11.82 0.03 3.02
N GLU A 127 12.95 -0.67 3.08
CA GLU A 127 14.12 -0.26 3.87
C GLU A 127 14.67 1.10 3.40
N ARG A 128 14.92 1.27 2.10
CA ARG A 128 15.45 2.53 1.53
C ARG A 128 14.48 3.72 1.65
N SER A 129 13.18 3.46 1.57
CA SER A 129 12.14 4.50 1.52
C SER A 129 11.53 4.81 2.89
N ALA A 130 11.44 3.81 3.78
CA ALA A 130 10.81 3.90 5.08
C ALA A 130 11.75 3.71 6.29
N GLY A 131 13.05 3.47 6.07
CA GLY A 131 14.10 3.46 7.08
C GLY A 131 14.39 4.82 7.71
N TRP A 132 13.40 5.38 8.39
CA TRP A 132 13.44 6.69 9.04
C TRP A 132 13.35 6.57 10.56
N THR A 133 14.08 7.44 11.25
CA THR A 133 13.98 7.62 12.71
C THR A 133 13.77 9.09 13.05
N ARG A 134 13.48 9.36 14.33
CA ARG A 134 13.33 10.70 14.89
C ARG A 134 14.20 10.86 16.13
N ARG A 135 15.02 11.91 16.16
CA ARG A 135 15.94 12.23 17.28
C ARG A 135 15.66 13.62 17.86
N GLY A 136 16.28 13.91 19.00
CA GLY A 136 16.10 15.14 19.78
C GLY A 136 14.94 15.08 20.77
N LYS A 137 14.86 16.06 21.69
CA LYS A 137 13.70 16.24 22.56
C LYS A 137 12.45 16.39 21.67
N ASP A 138 11.40 15.63 21.96
CA ASP A 138 10.17 15.57 21.16
C ASP A 138 10.35 15.03 19.71
N GLY A 139 11.49 14.41 19.41
CA GLY A 139 11.75 13.73 18.14
C GLY A 139 11.75 14.68 16.94
N VAL A 140 12.26 15.90 17.09
CA VAL A 140 12.18 16.97 16.08
C VAL A 140 13.12 16.79 14.89
N HIS A 141 14.14 15.93 14.98
CA HIS A 141 15.12 15.72 13.91
C HIS A 141 14.87 14.40 13.19
N PRO A 142 14.26 14.41 11.99
CA PRO A 142 14.14 13.20 11.19
C PRO A 142 15.48 12.80 10.59
N GLU A 143 15.72 11.50 10.49
CA GLU A 143 16.95 10.96 9.95
C GLU A 143 16.65 9.74 9.08
N ARG A 144 17.27 9.69 7.90
CA ARG A 144 17.14 8.65 6.89
C ARG A 144 18.50 7.99 6.71
N ASN A 145 18.59 6.69 7.00
CA ASN A 145 19.67 5.74 6.63
C ASN A 145 19.45 4.40 7.34
N GLY A 146 18.19 4.02 7.48
CA GLY A 146 17.79 2.94 8.33
C GLY A 146 17.93 1.56 7.71
N LYS A 147 18.65 0.68 8.40
CA LYS A 147 18.65 -0.75 8.09
C LYS A 147 17.52 -1.46 8.84
N PHE A 148 16.86 -2.41 8.20
CA PHE A 148 15.86 -3.28 8.82
C PHE A 148 16.50 -4.59 9.25
N ILE A 149 15.95 -5.17 10.32
CA ILE A 149 16.14 -6.58 10.69
C ILE A 149 14.76 -7.21 10.63
N SER A 150 14.58 -8.18 9.74
CA SER A 150 13.28 -8.80 9.52
C SER A 150 13.38 -10.32 9.41
N ALA A 151 12.33 -11.01 9.84
CA ALA A 151 12.18 -12.46 9.64
C ALA A 151 10.98 -12.72 8.73
N ALA A 152 11.19 -13.47 7.65
CA ALA A 152 10.18 -13.76 6.64
C ALA A 152 9.64 -15.18 6.78
N PHE A 153 8.31 -15.31 6.89
CA PHE A 153 7.61 -16.56 7.05
C PHE A 153 6.58 -16.73 5.94
N ARG A 154 6.83 -17.70 5.05
CA ARG A 154 5.96 -17.96 3.91
C ARG A 154 4.84 -18.91 4.29
N HIS A 155 3.62 -18.50 3.96
CA HIS A 155 2.40 -19.29 4.09
C HIS A 155 1.78 -19.56 2.72
N ARG A 156 0.96 -20.62 2.66
CA ARG A 156 0.37 -21.15 1.40
C ARG A 156 -1.15 -21.24 1.40
N THR A 157 -1.79 -21.09 2.55
CA THR A 157 -3.24 -21.26 2.70
C THR A 157 -3.90 -20.00 3.19
N SER A 158 -5.10 -19.71 2.68
CA SER A 158 -5.99 -18.76 3.32
C SER A 158 -6.61 -19.38 4.58
N ARG A 159 -7.37 -18.57 5.33
CA ARG A 159 -8.16 -19.07 6.47
C ARG A 159 -9.22 -20.09 6.05
N GLU A 160 -9.75 -19.97 4.84
CA GLU A 160 -10.74 -20.89 4.27
C GLU A 160 -10.09 -22.09 3.57
N GLY A 161 -8.77 -22.26 3.71
CA GLY A 161 -8.03 -23.37 3.09
C GLY A 161 -7.70 -23.18 1.61
N ASP A 162 -8.19 -22.11 0.94
CA ASP A 162 -7.85 -21.83 -0.47
C ASP A 162 -6.34 -21.58 -0.68
N PRO A 163 -5.79 -21.83 -1.89
CA PRO A 163 -4.45 -21.41 -2.26
C PRO A 163 -4.27 -19.92 -2.04
N HIS A 164 -3.30 -19.56 -1.20
CA HIS A 164 -2.96 -18.17 -0.92
C HIS A 164 -1.49 -18.05 -0.54
N LEU A 165 -0.67 -17.76 -1.54
CA LEU A 165 0.76 -17.54 -1.35
C LEU A 165 0.98 -16.14 -0.78
N HIS A 166 1.55 -16.07 0.41
CA HIS A 166 1.86 -14.82 1.09
C HIS A 166 3.03 -15.01 2.05
N THR A 167 3.75 -13.93 2.34
CA THR A 167 4.86 -13.92 3.29
C THR A 167 4.62 -12.86 4.34
N HIS A 168 4.66 -13.27 5.61
CA HIS A 168 4.71 -12.38 6.76
C HIS A 168 6.16 -12.00 7.01
N VAL A 169 6.50 -10.73 6.77
CA VAL A 169 7.83 -10.19 7.07
C VAL A 169 7.75 -9.42 8.37
N VAL A 170 8.18 -10.08 9.45
CA VAL A 170 8.24 -9.51 10.79
C VAL A 170 9.44 -8.60 10.89
N THR A 171 9.23 -7.30 10.77
CA THR A 171 10.28 -6.28 10.90
C THR A 171 10.32 -5.74 12.32
N ALA A 172 11.49 -5.81 12.95
CA ALA A 172 11.69 -5.26 14.29
C ALA A 172 11.42 -3.75 14.30
N ASN A 173 10.80 -3.22 15.37
CA ASN A 173 10.58 -1.78 15.52
C ASN A 173 11.88 -1.08 15.97
N MET A 174 12.92 -1.23 15.16
CA MET A 174 14.22 -0.65 15.33
C MET A 174 14.84 -0.34 13.96
N VAL A 175 15.74 0.64 13.95
CA VAL A 175 16.39 1.12 12.75
C VAL A 175 17.78 1.65 13.09
N HIS A 176 18.79 1.25 12.31
CA HIS A 176 20.16 1.70 12.49
C HIS A 176 20.27 3.21 12.19
N ASN A 177 20.95 3.95 13.05
CA ASN A 177 21.14 5.39 12.95
C ASN A 177 22.54 5.74 12.42
N SER A 178 22.73 6.97 11.97
CA SER A 178 23.99 7.54 11.47
C SER A 178 25.11 7.59 12.50
N THR A 179 24.81 7.45 13.78
CA THR A 179 25.79 7.42 14.88
C THR A 179 26.24 6.00 15.24
N GLY A 180 25.83 4.97 14.48
CA GLY A 180 26.26 3.59 14.69
C GLY A 180 25.46 2.81 15.73
N GLY A 181 24.25 3.26 16.08
CA GLY A 181 23.39 2.59 17.06
C GLY A 181 21.97 2.37 16.56
N TRP A 182 21.18 1.61 17.31
CA TRP A 182 19.79 1.30 16.96
C TRP A 182 18.81 2.24 17.66
N THR A 183 17.75 2.64 16.95
CA THR A 183 16.70 3.56 17.46
C THR A 183 15.33 3.08 17.04
N THR A 184 14.25 3.69 17.53
CA THR A 184 12.89 3.31 17.13
C THR A 184 12.56 3.81 15.73
N LEU A 185 11.95 2.95 14.92
CA LEU A 185 11.51 3.26 13.56
C LEU A 185 10.31 4.22 13.55
N ASP A 186 10.29 5.21 12.66
CA ASP A 186 9.11 6.06 12.43
C ASP A 186 8.06 5.29 11.61
N GLY A 187 7.17 4.60 12.31
CA GLY A 187 6.11 3.82 11.70
C GLY A 187 5.21 4.61 10.75
N ARG A 188 5.10 5.95 10.85
CA ARG A 188 4.26 6.72 9.90
C ARG A 188 4.81 6.67 8.49
N VAL A 189 6.12 6.63 8.33
CA VAL A 189 6.75 6.53 7.01
C VAL A 189 6.53 5.13 6.43
N LEU A 190 6.62 4.07 7.26
CA LEU A 190 6.24 2.72 6.83
C LEU A 190 4.85 2.67 6.20
N TYR A 191 3.82 3.21 6.88
CA TYR A 191 2.46 3.22 6.33
C TYR A 191 2.36 4.05 5.05
N ARG A 192 3.03 5.21 4.97
CA ARG A 192 3.06 6.06 3.77
C ARG A 192 3.68 5.34 2.56
N GLN A 193 4.72 4.54 2.78
CA GLN A 193 5.45 3.82 1.72
C GLN A 193 4.80 2.48 1.36
N SER A 194 3.91 1.95 2.19
CA SER A 194 3.38 0.58 2.06
C SER A 194 2.76 0.27 0.69
N LYS A 195 1.94 1.16 0.12
CA LYS A 195 1.33 0.92 -1.20
C LYS A 195 2.39 0.83 -2.29
N ALA A 196 3.38 1.73 -2.29
CA ALA A 196 4.49 1.70 -3.25
C ALA A 196 5.36 0.44 -3.06
N GLY A 197 5.65 0.03 -1.83
CA GLY A 197 6.41 -1.20 -1.57
C GLY A 197 5.68 -2.46 -2.02
N GLY A 198 4.37 -2.52 -1.86
CA GLY A 198 3.54 -3.58 -2.44
C GLY A 198 3.58 -3.57 -3.96
N CYS A 199 3.46 -2.40 -4.59
CA CYS A 199 3.52 -2.27 -6.05
C CYS A 199 4.87 -2.69 -6.63
N ILE A 200 5.98 -2.39 -5.93
CA ILE A 200 7.33 -2.86 -6.31
C ILE A 200 7.43 -4.37 -6.21
N TYR A 201 6.94 -4.97 -5.12
CA TYR A 201 6.84 -6.43 -4.98
C TYR A 201 6.07 -7.05 -6.16
N GLU A 202 4.90 -6.52 -6.49
CA GLU A 202 4.07 -7.02 -7.58
C GLU A 202 4.74 -6.86 -8.95
N ALA A 203 5.33 -5.70 -9.24
CA ALA A 203 6.04 -5.48 -10.49
C ALA A 203 7.22 -6.46 -10.65
N GLU A 204 7.96 -6.73 -9.58
CA GLU A 204 9.07 -7.69 -9.61
C GLU A 204 8.57 -9.14 -9.75
N LEU A 205 7.51 -9.51 -9.03
CA LEU A 205 6.88 -10.83 -9.16
C LEU A 205 6.44 -11.09 -10.60
N ARG A 206 5.77 -10.10 -11.23
CA ARG A 206 5.34 -10.20 -12.63
C ARG A 206 6.53 -10.37 -13.55
N ARG A 207 7.56 -9.54 -13.40
CA ARG A 207 8.78 -9.62 -14.22
C ARG A 207 9.47 -10.98 -14.10
N LEU A 208 9.65 -11.49 -12.89
CA LEU A 208 10.34 -12.76 -12.65
C LEU A 208 9.57 -13.94 -13.25
N LEU A 209 8.26 -13.97 -13.09
CA LEU A 209 7.40 -15.01 -13.66
C LEU A 209 7.34 -14.92 -15.20
N THR A 210 7.33 -13.71 -15.76
CA THR A 210 7.44 -13.51 -17.21
C THR A 210 8.79 -14.03 -17.73
N LEU A 211 9.89 -13.75 -17.05
CA LEU A 211 11.22 -14.18 -17.47
C LEU A 211 11.42 -15.70 -17.37
N ARG A 212 10.88 -16.34 -16.33
CA ARG A 212 11.12 -17.78 -16.08
C ARG A 212 10.11 -18.69 -16.76
N LEU A 213 8.89 -18.21 -16.97
CA LEU A 213 7.77 -19.02 -17.44
C LEU A 213 7.04 -18.40 -18.64
N GLY A 214 7.45 -17.23 -19.14
CA GLY A 214 6.76 -16.57 -20.26
C GLY A 214 5.31 -16.20 -19.94
N ILE A 215 4.99 -15.89 -18.68
CA ILE A 215 3.62 -15.54 -18.28
C ILE A 215 3.19 -14.20 -18.88
N GLU A 216 1.98 -14.15 -19.41
CA GLU A 216 1.30 -12.92 -19.81
C GLU A 216 0.35 -12.43 -18.70
N TRP A 217 0.36 -11.12 -18.44
CA TRP A 217 -0.44 -10.49 -17.39
C TRP A 217 -1.60 -9.68 -17.96
N GLY A 218 -2.72 -9.70 -17.26
CA GLY A 218 -3.83 -8.81 -17.53
C GLY A 218 -3.53 -7.35 -17.14
N PRO A 219 -4.53 -6.46 -17.27
CA PRO A 219 -4.39 -5.08 -16.84
C PRO A 219 -4.05 -4.97 -15.35
N VAL A 220 -3.15 -4.05 -15.00
CA VAL A 220 -2.82 -3.76 -13.60
C VAL A 220 -3.88 -2.83 -13.02
N SER A 221 -4.41 -3.20 -11.86
CA SER A 221 -5.32 -2.39 -11.06
C SER A 221 -4.79 -2.31 -9.64
N ASP A 222 -4.55 -1.09 -9.15
CA ASP A 222 -3.99 -0.85 -7.81
C ASP A 222 -2.69 -1.63 -7.54
N GLY A 223 -1.81 -1.72 -8.54
CA GLY A 223 -0.53 -2.42 -8.47
C GLY A 223 -0.60 -3.94 -8.70
N ILE A 224 -1.80 -4.54 -8.74
CA ILE A 224 -2.00 -6.00 -8.90
C ILE A 224 -2.49 -6.33 -10.31
N ALA A 225 -2.00 -7.42 -10.89
CA ALA A 225 -2.59 -8.05 -12.07
C ALA A 225 -2.68 -9.56 -11.87
N ASP A 226 -3.69 -10.18 -12.48
CA ASP A 226 -3.76 -11.64 -12.59
C ASP A 226 -3.19 -12.10 -13.94
N VAL A 227 -2.76 -13.37 -14.01
CA VAL A 227 -2.34 -14.04 -15.25
C VAL A 227 -3.46 -13.95 -16.29
N ALA A 228 -3.18 -13.41 -17.48
CA ALA A 228 -4.19 -13.08 -18.49
C ALA A 228 -5.00 -14.30 -18.94
N ALA A 229 -4.33 -15.43 -19.12
CA ALA A 229 -4.94 -16.68 -19.58
C ALA A 229 -5.60 -17.51 -18.47
N MET A 230 -5.57 -17.06 -17.20
CA MET A 230 -6.19 -17.79 -16.10
C MET A 230 -7.72 -17.62 -16.14
N PRO A 231 -8.51 -18.71 -16.16
CA PRO A 231 -9.96 -18.59 -16.27
C PRO A 231 -10.58 -17.89 -15.05
N PRO A 232 -11.46 -16.89 -15.24
CA PRO A 232 -12.08 -16.14 -14.14
C PRO A 232 -12.89 -17.02 -13.17
N GLU A 233 -13.49 -18.12 -13.63
CA GLU A 233 -14.21 -19.07 -12.75
C GLU A 233 -13.30 -19.73 -11.73
N VAL A 234 -12.05 -20.05 -12.10
CA VAL A 234 -11.06 -20.65 -11.18
C VAL A 234 -10.69 -19.64 -10.09
N LEU A 235 -10.46 -18.38 -10.48
CA LEU A 235 -10.16 -17.30 -9.55
C LEU A 235 -11.31 -17.05 -8.56
N ARG A 236 -12.56 -17.04 -9.05
CA ARG A 236 -13.74 -16.89 -8.19
C ARG A 236 -13.89 -18.06 -7.22
N HIS A 237 -13.67 -19.29 -7.68
CA HIS A 237 -13.79 -20.49 -6.86
C HIS A 237 -12.81 -20.50 -5.68
N PHE A 238 -11.55 -20.16 -5.93
CA PHE A 238 -10.50 -20.11 -4.89
C PHE A 238 -10.41 -18.76 -4.14
N SER A 239 -11.48 -17.95 -4.20
CA SER A 239 -11.60 -16.67 -3.50
C SER A 239 -12.72 -16.65 -2.46
N LYS A 240 -12.95 -17.79 -1.77
CA LYS A 240 -14.06 -17.98 -0.81
C LYS A 240 -14.07 -16.90 0.25
N ARG A 241 -12.88 -16.55 0.77
CA ARG A 241 -12.73 -15.52 1.80
C ARG A 241 -13.19 -14.13 1.32
N ARG A 242 -12.87 -13.77 0.08
CA ARG A 242 -13.27 -12.48 -0.49
C ARG A 242 -14.79 -12.45 -0.73
N ALA A 243 -15.37 -13.55 -1.18
CA ALA A 243 -16.81 -13.68 -1.35
C ALA A 243 -17.57 -13.50 -0.02
N GLN A 244 -17.08 -14.06 1.09
CA GLN A 244 -17.67 -13.86 2.43
C GLN A 244 -17.64 -12.39 2.86
N ILE A 245 -16.50 -11.71 2.68
CA ILE A 245 -16.36 -10.30 3.05
C ILE A 245 -17.29 -9.44 2.21
N GLN A 246 -17.36 -9.71 0.89
CA GLN A 246 -18.25 -8.97 -0.01
C GLN A 246 -19.72 -9.17 0.37
N ALA A 247 -20.14 -10.41 0.60
CA ALA A 247 -21.52 -10.71 1.02
C ALA A 247 -21.88 -9.98 2.33
N LYS A 248 -20.95 -9.88 3.29
CA LYS A 248 -21.19 -9.15 4.54
C LYS A 248 -21.24 -7.62 4.34
N LEU A 249 -20.42 -7.08 3.44
CA LEU A 249 -20.47 -5.66 3.07
C LEU A 249 -21.80 -5.31 2.40
N ASP A 250 -22.26 -6.16 1.49
CA ASP A 250 -23.53 -6.02 0.79
C ASP A 250 -24.71 -6.11 1.78
N GLU A 251 -24.67 -7.05 2.73
CA GLU A 251 -25.66 -7.18 3.82
C GLU A 251 -25.75 -5.91 4.67
N LEU A 252 -24.60 -5.28 4.97
CA LEU A 252 -24.53 -4.10 5.82
C LEU A 252 -24.71 -2.77 5.06
N GLY A 253 -24.81 -2.80 3.72
CA GLY A 253 -24.91 -1.61 2.89
C GLY A 253 -23.67 -0.69 2.94
N TYR A 254 -22.50 -1.23 3.28
CA TYR A 254 -21.25 -0.46 3.40
C TYR A 254 -20.26 -0.79 2.29
N SER A 255 -19.46 0.20 1.87
CA SER A 255 -18.46 0.04 0.81
C SER A 255 -17.07 0.57 1.16
N SER A 256 -16.85 1.04 2.40
CA SER A 256 -15.58 1.66 2.79
C SER A 256 -14.49 0.65 3.16
N PRO A 257 -13.18 0.99 3.03
CA PRO A 257 -12.08 0.14 3.50
C PRO A 257 -12.19 -0.22 4.98
N LYS A 258 -12.68 0.72 5.80
CA LYS A 258 -12.89 0.48 7.24
C LYS A 258 -14.01 -0.52 7.49
N ALA A 259 -15.10 -0.44 6.72
CA ALA A 259 -16.16 -1.43 6.78
C ALA A 259 -15.67 -2.81 6.32
N ALA A 260 -14.80 -2.87 5.29
CA ALA A 260 -14.21 -4.13 4.82
C ALA A 260 -13.33 -4.79 5.88
N GLU A 261 -12.54 -4.00 6.63
CA GLU A 261 -11.75 -4.49 7.77
C GLU A 261 -12.66 -5.08 8.87
N ILE A 262 -13.74 -4.37 9.22
CA ILE A 262 -14.70 -4.81 10.24
C ILE A 262 -15.41 -6.10 9.78
N ALA A 263 -15.94 -6.12 8.56
CA ALA A 263 -16.57 -7.29 7.98
C ALA A 263 -15.61 -8.49 7.92
N ALA A 264 -14.32 -8.25 7.66
CA ALA A 264 -13.30 -9.28 7.69
C ALA A 264 -13.03 -9.81 9.12
N LEU A 265 -13.08 -8.97 10.15
CA LEU A 265 -12.93 -9.45 11.53
C LEU A 265 -14.16 -10.22 12.01
N ASP A 266 -15.36 -9.78 11.63
CA ASP A 266 -16.64 -10.35 12.05
C ASP A 266 -16.90 -11.73 11.43
N THR A 267 -16.64 -11.87 10.13
CA THR A 267 -16.82 -13.15 9.40
C THR A 267 -15.71 -14.18 9.70
N ARG A 268 -14.81 -13.91 10.64
CA ARG A 268 -13.64 -14.74 10.92
C ARG A 268 -14.03 -15.96 11.75
N LYS A 269 -13.97 -17.15 11.15
CA LYS A 269 -13.99 -18.42 11.90
C LYS A 269 -12.59 -18.75 12.44
N PRO A 270 -12.48 -19.51 13.56
CA PRO A 270 -11.22 -20.15 13.94
C PRO A 270 -10.69 -20.98 12.77
N LYS A 271 -9.37 -20.97 12.55
CA LYS A 271 -8.76 -21.75 11.46
C LYS A 271 -8.98 -23.22 11.77
N ASP A 272 -9.68 -23.94 10.90
CA ASP A 272 -9.86 -25.37 11.05
C ASP A 272 -8.52 -26.03 10.71
N LEU A 273 -7.82 -26.51 11.75
CA LEU A 273 -6.49 -27.14 11.65
C LEU A 273 -6.57 -28.57 11.06
N GLY A 274 -7.65 -28.86 10.33
CA GLY A 274 -8.02 -30.17 9.83
C GLY A 274 -6.86 -30.87 9.12
N THR A 275 -6.28 -31.83 9.83
CA THR A 275 -5.40 -32.88 9.32
C THR A 275 -6.22 -33.79 8.41
N SER A 276 -6.44 -33.34 7.18
CA SER A 276 -6.94 -34.21 6.13
C SER A 276 -5.84 -35.22 5.78
N PRO A 277 -6.15 -36.53 5.66
CA PRO A 277 -5.20 -37.54 5.16
C PRO A 277 -4.71 -37.26 3.73
N ILE A 278 -5.43 -36.39 3.01
CA ILE A 278 -5.15 -35.99 1.63
C ILE A 278 -4.26 -34.74 1.67
N GLY A 279 -3.16 -34.76 0.90
CA GLY A 279 -2.28 -33.61 0.78
C GLY A 279 -3.03 -32.35 0.35
N LEU A 280 -2.65 -31.19 0.88
CA LEU A 280 -3.31 -29.91 0.59
C LEU A 280 -3.49 -29.65 -0.92
N ARG A 281 -2.47 -30.00 -1.71
CA ARG A 281 -2.50 -29.93 -3.18
C ARG A 281 -3.59 -30.82 -3.78
N ASP A 282 -3.68 -32.08 -3.34
CA ASP A 282 -4.66 -33.02 -3.88
C ASP A 282 -6.11 -32.57 -3.61
N ARG A 283 -6.35 -31.90 -2.47
CA ARG A 283 -7.63 -31.24 -2.20
C ARG A 283 -7.91 -30.13 -3.22
N TRP A 284 -6.96 -29.24 -3.46
CA TRP A 284 -7.14 -28.15 -4.42
C TRP A 284 -7.31 -28.66 -5.85
N VAL A 285 -6.58 -29.71 -6.25
CA VAL A 285 -6.75 -30.36 -7.56
C VAL A 285 -8.15 -30.96 -7.68
N ALA A 286 -8.65 -31.64 -6.64
CA ALA A 286 -10.02 -32.16 -6.65
C ALA A 286 -11.07 -31.05 -6.73
N GLU A 287 -10.89 -29.95 -6.01
CA GLU A 287 -11.76 -28.77 -6.08
C GLU A 287 -11.76 -28.14 -7.48
N ALA A 288 -10.58 -27.95 -8.09
CA ALA A 288 -10.46 -27.44 -9.46
C ALA A 288 -11.16 -28.35 -10.49
N ARG A 289 -11.01 -29.68 -10.37
CA ARG A 289 -11.70 -30.65 -11.22
C ARG A 289 -13.22 -30.60 -11.06
N SER A 290 -13.71 -30.32 -9.85
CA SER A 290 -15.15 -30.22 -9.59
C SER A 290 -15.83 -29.08 -10.37
N ILE A 291 -15.05 -28.06 -10.77
CA ILE A 291 -15.51 -26.96 -11.63
C ILE A 291 -15.10 -27.12 -13.10
N GLY A 292 -14.57 -28.28 -13.49
CA GLY A 292 -14.17 -28.58 -14.86
C GLY A 292 -12.81 -28.01 -15.27
N TYR A 293 -11.98 -27.59 -14.31
CA TYR A 293 -10.62 -27.11 -14.58
C TYR A 293 -9.60 -28.21 -14.28
N GLU A 294 -8.87 -28.64 -15.32
CA GLU A 294 -7.77 -29.59 -15.19
C GLU A 294 -6.43 -28.84 -15.10
N PRO A 295 -5.61 -29.06 -14.05
CA PRO A 295 -4.30 -28.41 -13.90
C PRO A 295 -3.26 -28.76 -14.98
N ASP A 296 -3.47 -29.82 -15.75
CA ASP A 296 -2.63 -30.17 -16.90
C ASP A 296 -2.69 -29.15 -18.03
N ARG A 297 -3.61 -28.18 -17.96
CA ARG A 297 -3.72 -27.01 -18.83
C ARG A 297 -2.77 -25.87 -18.48
N PHE A 298 -1.99 -25.96 -17.41
CA PHE A 298 -1.01 -24.92 -17.05
C PHE A 298 0.04 -24.60 -18.11
N PRO A 299 0.54 -25.56 -18.93
CA PRO A 299 1.37 -25.23 -20.08
C PRO A 299 0.74 -24.20 -21.02
N ASP A 300 -0.59 -24.12 -21.10
CA ASP A 300 -1.28 -23.10 -21.88
C ASP A 300 -1.13 -21.69 -21.30
N LEU A 301 -0.57 -21.50 -20.11
CA LEU A 301 -0.34 -20.17 -19.49
C LEU A 301 1.05 -19.62 -19.80
N PHE A 302 1.96 -20.44 -20.32
CA PHE A 302 3.38 -20.14 -20.49
C PHE A 302 3.73 -19.71 -21.91
N ASP A 303 4.92 -19.13 -22.08
CA ASP A 303 5.47 -18.68 -23.38
C ASP A 303 4.55 -17.73 -24.18
N ARG A 304 3.75 -16.93 -23.48
CA ARG A 304 2.86 -15.91 -24.05
C ARG A 304 3.36 -14.48 -23.85
N GLY A 305 3.96 -14.23 -22.69
CA GLY A 305 4.50 -12.93 -22.29
C GLY A 305 5.96 -12.79 -22.69
N ALA A 306 6.36 -11.55 -22.97
CA ALA A 306 7.74 -11.16 -23.17
C ALA A 306 8.14 -10.10 -22.13
N PRO A 307 9.42 -10.02 -21.74
CA PRO A 307 9.92 -8.95 -20.87
C PRO A 307 9.64 -7.57 -21.46
N THR A 308 9.31 -6.61 -20.59
CA THR A 308 9.13 -5.21 -20.99
C THR A 308 10.44 -4.64 -21.55
N ILE A 309 10.37 -3.99 -22.71
CA ILE A 309 11.43 -3.14 -23.25
C ILE A 309 10.80 -1.77 -23.51
N LEU A 310 11.19 -0.77 -22.73
CA LEU A 310 10.68 0.59 -22.92
C LEU A 310 11.55 1.36 -23.90
N THR A 311 10.93 1.99 -24.88
CA THR A 311 11.55 3.02 -25.70
C THR A 311 11.43 4.39 -25.03
N ALA A 312 12.23 5.36 -25.47
CA ALA A 312 12.07 6.75 -25.03
C ALA A 312 10.66 7.31 -25.33
N ALA A 313 10.02 6.85 -26.40
CA ALA A 313 8.66 7.25 -26.75
C ALA A 313 7.61 6.69 -25.77
N ASP A 314 7.81 5.45 -25.29
CA ASP A 314 6.93 4.84 -24.27
C ASP A 314 7.05 5.61 -22.95
N ILE A 315 8.29 5.95 -22.56
CA ILE A 315 8.56 6.72 -21.35
C ILE A 315 7.89 8.08 -21.40
N GLU A 316 8.07 8.82 -22.50
CA GLU A 316 7.44 10.13 -22.68
C GLU A 316 5.90 10.04 -22.74
N ALA A 317 5.34 8.96 -23.28
CA ALA A 317 3.89 8.75 -23.29
C ALA A 317 3.33 8.58 -21.88
N VAL A 318 4.00 7.83 -21.01
CA VAL A 318 3.60 7.69 -19.60
C VAL A 318 3.78 9.02 -18.86
N HIS A 319 4.93 9.68 -18.99
CA HIS A 319 5.17 10.98 -18.36
C HIS A 319 4.09 12.01 -18.72
N ARG A 320 3.75 12.15 -20.00
CA ARG A 320 2.67 13.05 -20.45
C ARG A 320 1.30 12.72 -19.85
N LYS A 321 1.02 11.44 -19.63
CA LYS A 321 -0.21 11.03 -18.95
C LYS A 321 -0.18 11.44 -17.47
N LEU A 322 0.93 11.21 -16.78
CA LEU A 322 1.08 11.51 -15.35
C LEU A 322 0.99 13.01 -15.05
N GLU A 323 1.51 13.87 -15.93
CA GLU A 323 1.47 15.33 -15.77
C GLU A 323 0.12 15.96 -16.15
N SER A 324 -0.75 15.23 -16.86
CA SER A 324 -2.05 15.72 -17.30
C SER A 324 -3.08 15.87 -16.17
N SER A 325 -4.13 16.63 -16.43
CA SER A 325 -5.36 16.68 -15.59
C SER A 325 -6.02 15.34 -15.27
N HIS A 326 -5.68 14.25 -15.98
CA HIS A 326 -6.19 12.90 -15.72
C HIS A 326 -5.12 11.98 -15.07
N GLY A 327 -3.96 12.54 -14.71
CA GLY A 327 -2.83 11.85 -14.11
C GLY A 327 -2.77 12.01 -12.60
N LEU A 328 -1.58 12.30 -12.07
CA LEU A 328 -1.30 12.32 -10.64
C LEU A 328 -2.08 13.39 -9.88
N THR A 329 -2.56 14.42 -10.57
CA THR A 329 -3.32 15.53 -9.98
C THR A 329 -4.82 15.50 -10.29
N ALA A 330 -5.36 14.37 -10.79
CA ALA A 330 -6.77 14.26 -11.13
C ALA A 330 -7.71 14.35 -9.92
N GLU A 331 -7.33 13.70 -8.81
CA GLU A 331 -8.15 13.62 -7.58
C GLU A 331 -7.49 14.31 -6.37
N ALA A 332 -6.25 14.77 -6.51
CA ALA A 332 -5.48 15.42 -5.46
C ALA A 332 -4.66 16.58 -6.02
N SER A 333 -4.51 17.67 -5.27
CA SER A 333 -3.69 18.81 -5.73
C SER A 333 -2.18 18.57 -5.63
N THR A 334 -1.79 17.54 -4.88
CA THR A 334 -0.38 17.21 -4.66
C THR A 334 -0.15 15.71 -4.65
N PHE A 335 1.06 15.30 -5.01
CA PHE A 335 1.51 13.92 -5.01
C PHE A 335 2.93 13.79 -4.45
N SER A 336 3.36 12.56 -4.23
CA SER A 336 4.70 12.24 -3.71
C SER A 336 5.42 11.30 -4.66
N ARG A 337 6.72 11.07 -4.46
CA ARG A 337 7.47 10.02 -5.18
C ARG A 337 6.78 8.66 -5.15
N CYS A 338 6.15 8.30 -4.03
CA CYS A 338 5.40 7.04 -3.90
C CYS A 338 4.26 6.95 -4.89
N SER A 339 3.54 8.05 -5.11
CA SER A 339 2.44 8.13 -6.08
C SER A 339 2.96 7.88 -7.50
N VAL A 340 4.10 8.47 -7.85
CA VAL A 340 4.74 8.28 -9.17
C VAL A 340 5.14 6.81 -9.39
N ILE A 341 5.74 6.18 -8.37
CA ILE A 341 6.11 4.75 -8.43
C ILE A 341 4.87 3.88 -8.64
N ILE A 342 3.80 4.13 -7.88
CA ILE A 342 2.54 3.39 -8.01
C ILE A 342 2.01 3.51 -9.44
N GLU A 343 1.94 4.72 -9.99
CA GLU A 343 1.44 4.90 -11.35
C GLU A 343 2.33 4.25 -12.40
N TRP A 344 3.66 4.33 -12.27
CA TRP A 344 4.57 3.60 -13.14
C TRP A 344 4.31 2.09 -13.11
N THR A 345 4.15 1.50 -11.94
CA THR A 345 3.84 0.06 -11.84
C THR A 345 2.48 -0.31 -12.44
N ASN A 346 1.49 0.58 -12.38
CA ASN A 346 0.18 0.40 -13.05
C ASN A 346 0.32 0.41 -14.59
N HIS A 347 1.34 1.09 -15.11
CA HIS A 347 1.66 1.14 -16.54
C HIS A 347 2.56 0.01 -17.03
N LEU A 348 2.96 -0.91 -16.15
CA LEU A 348 3.89 -2.01 -16.46
C LEU A 348 3.26 -3.37 -16.14
N PRO A 349 2.37 -3.90 -17.01
CA PRO A 349 1.77 -5.22 -16.83
C PRO A 349 2.80 -6.33 -16.66
N GLN A 350 3.85 -6.35 -17.47
CA GLN A 350 4.92 -7.35 -17.41
C GLN A 350 5.98 -7.04 -16.34
N GLY A 351 5.85 -5.91 -15.64
CA GLY A 351 6.81 -5.46 -14.64
C GLY A 351 8.12 -4.93 -15.24
N LEU A 352 8.94 -4.37 -14.36
CA LEU A 352 10.33 -3.94 -14.60
C LEU A 352 11.13 -4.13 -13.31
N PRO A 353 12.47 -4.20 -13.39
CA PRO A 353 13.30 -4.25 -12.20
C PRO A 353 13.00 -3.07 -11.26
N PRO A 354 12.92 -3.28 -9.94
CA PRO A 354 12.61 -2.23 -8.97
C PRO A 354 13.46 -0.96 -9.14
N ALA A 355 14.76 -1.13 -9.39
CA ALA A 355 15.68 -0.01 -9.58
C ALA A 355 15.34 0.83 -10.82
N GLU A 356 14.86 0.21 -11.89
CA GLU A 356 14.43 0.92 -13.10
C GLU A 356 13.12 1.69 -12.86
N VAL A 357 12.16 1.07 -12.17
CA VAL A 357 10.91 1.77 -11.77
C VAL A 357 11.22 2.98 -10.89
N GLU A 358 12.14 2.83 -9.94
CA GLU A 358 12.61 3.94 -9.10
C GLU A 358 13.28 5.04 -9.92
N ALA A 359 14.13 4.68 -10.89
CA ALA A 359 14.80 5.63 -11.77
C ALA A 359 13.80 6.40 -12.66
N LEU A 360 12.79 5.72 -13.23
CA LEU A 360 11.73 6.34 -14.01
C LEU A 360 10.89 7.32 -13.17
N ALA A 361 10.64 6.99 -11.90
CA ALA A 361 9.97 7.92 -10.99
C ALA A 361 10.82 9.15 -10.69
N ASP A 362 12.13 8.97 -10.48
CA ASP A 362 13.07 10.07 -10.22
C ASP A 362 13.27 10.95 -11.46
N GLU A 363 13.31 10.36 -12.65
CA GLU A 363 13.33 11.08 -13.93
C GLU A 363 12.08 11.95 -14.11
N PHE A 364 10.89 11.39 -13.87
CA PHE A 364 9.64 12.15 -13.93
C PHE A 364 9.65 13.35 -12.97
N LEU A 365 10.10 13.14 -11.72
CA LEU A 365 10.15 14.21 -10.71
C LEU A 365 11.15 15.32 -11.04
N ALA A 366 12.13 15.06 -11.91
CA ALA A 366 13.11 16.04 -12.37
C ALA A 366 12.62 16.88 -13.57
N ARG A 367 11.45 16.56 -14.14
CA ARG A 367 10.87 17.30 -15.29
C ARG A 367 10.48 18.73 -14.92
N ALA A 368 10.52 19.62 -15.90
CA ALA A 368 10.15 21.04 -15.72
C ALA A 368 8.65 21.24 -15.43
N GLU A 369 7.83 20.27 -15.84
CA GLU A 369 6.38 20.20 -15.66
C GLU A 369 6.00 19.82 -14.22
N VAL A 370 6.96 19.32 -13.42
CA VAL A 370 6.75 18.96 -12.01
C VAL A 370 7.32 20.06 -11.12
N VAL A 371 6.52 20.53 -10.17
CA VAL A 371 6.87 21.61 -9.26
C VAL A 371 6.87 21.10 -7.83
N SER A 372 7.97 21.30 -7.10
CA SER A 372 7.99 21.06 -5.66
C SER A 372 7.15 22.12 -4.94
N VAL A 373 6.13 21.68 -4.19
CA VAL A 373 5.27 22.55 -3.37
C VAL A 373 5.84 22.69 -1.94
N SER A 374 7.00 22.08 -1.72
CA SER A 374 7.77 22.16 -0.48
C SER A 374 8.56 23.47 -0.50
N GLY A 375 8.09 24.52 0.18
CA GLY A 375 8.80 25.80 0.23
C GLY A 375 10.22 25.69 0.83
N PRO A 376 11.16 26.60 0.49
CA PRO A 376 12.42 26.73 1.20
C PRO A 376 12.13 27.06 2.68
N SER A 377 12.73 26.32 3.59
CA SER A 377 12.55 26.48 5.03
C SER A 377 13.28 27.72 5.56
N ASP A 378 12.73 28.91 5.35
CA ASP A 378 13.10 30.14 6.07
C ASP A 378 11.96 30.52 7.02
N THR A 379 11.87 29.81 8.16
CA THR A 379 11.32 30.28 9.44
C THR A 379 11.28 29.11 10.42
N GLY A 380 11.90 29.29 11.58
CA GLY A 380 12.26 28.25 12.57
C GLY A 380 11.12 27.59 13.35
N ASP A 381 9.92 27.44 12.79
CA ASP A 381 8.74 26.85 13.47
C ASP A 381 8.30 25.49 12.89
N LEU A 382 9.25 24.70 12.36
CA LEU A 382 9.00 23.41 11.69
C LEU A 382 9.31 22.16 12.54
N ALA A 383 9.18 22.22 13.87
CA ALA A 383 9.44 21.07 14.74
C ALA A 383 8.46 19.89 14.57
N THR A 384 7.27 20.11 13.99
CA THR A 384 6.22 19.07 13.81
C THR A 384 5.98 18.65 12.36
N ALA A 385 6.38 19.45 11.36
CA ALA A 385 6.04 19.22 9.94
C ALA A 385 7.22 18.84 9.01
N GLY A 386 8.46 18.75 9.52
CA GLY A 386 9.66 18.52 8.70
C GLY A 386 9.68 17.22 7.85
N ILE A 387 8.96 16.17 8.23
CA ILE A 387 8.81 14.92 7.42
C ILE A 387 7.58 15.01 6.50
N ALA A 388 6.66 15.91 6.79
CA ALA A 388 5.38 16.01 6.10
C ALA A 388 5.49 16.81 4.80
N LYS A 389 6.47 17.72 4.66
CA LYS A 389 6.57 18.59 3.48
C LYS A 389 7.72 18.31 2.54
N ALA A 390 8.80 17.60 2.91
CA ALA A 390 9.85 17.27 1.94
C ALA A 390 9.35 16.21 0.94
N GLY A 391 9.49 16.48 -0.37
CA GLY A 391 9.10 15.54 -1.43
C GLY A 391 7.61 15.54 -1.74
N ILE A 392 6.93 16.69 -1.59
CA ILE A 392 5.60 16.93 -2.13
C ILE A 392 5.70 17.76 -3.41
N TYR A 393 4.98 17.30 -4.43
CA TYR A 393 5.00 17.85 -5.77
C TYR A 393 3.57 18.14 -6.25
N SER A 394 3.48 18.99 -7.26
CA SER A 394 2.27 19.22 -8.07
C SER A 394 2.68 19.41 -9.52
N THR A 395 1.72 19.44 -10.44
CA THR A 395 1.99 19.71 -11.85
C THR A 395 1.95 21.20 -12.11
N ARG A 396 2.78 21.69 -13.04
CA ARG A 396 2.77 23.08 -13.49
C ARG A 396 1.41 23.46 -14.08
N GLU A 397 0.74 22.52 -14.74
CA GLU A 397 -0.63 22.68 -15.24
C GLU A 397 -1.60 23.04 -14.11
N LEU A 398 -1.61 22.24 -13.02
CA LEU A 398 -2.52 22.48 -11.90
C LEU A 398 -2.17 23.78 -11.17
N VAL A 399 -0.89 24.03 -10.88
CA VAL A 399 -0.47 25.28 -10.22
C VAL A 399 -0.90 26.50 -11.05
N ALA A 400 -0.75 26.45 -12.37
CA ALA A 400 -1.21 27.52 -13.25
C ALA A 400 -2.74 27.65 -13.27
N LEU A 401 -3.48 26.53 -13.17
CA LEU A 401 -4.94 26.54 -13.05
C LEU A 401 -5.39 27.19 -11.73
N GLU A 402 -4.79 26.80 -10.60
CA GLU A 402 -5.07 27.39 -9.29
C GLU A 402 -4.77 28.89 -9.29
N GLN A 403 -3.64 29.31 -9.87
CA GLN A 403 -3.30 30.73 -9.99
C GLN A 403 -4.34 31.49 -10.82
N ARG A 404 -4.76 30.96 -11.98
CA ARG A 404 -5.81 31.58 -12.79
C ARG A 404 -7.14 31.69 -12.03
N MET A 405 -7.53 30.65 -11.29
CA MET A 405 -8.75 30.69 -10.48
C MET A 405 -8.69 31.78 -9.41
N MET A 406 -7.53 31.99 -8.79
CA MET A 406 -7.32 33.08 -7.83
C MET A 406 -7.35 34.45 -8.50
N ASP A 407 -6.63 34.62 -9.62
CA ASP A 407 -6.58 35.87 -10.36
C ASP A 407 -7.98 36.28 -10.90
N ASP A 408 -8.74 35.31 -11.40
CA ASP A 408 -10.12 35.49 -11.83
C ASP A 408 -11.03 35.89 -10.65
N ALA A 409 -10.88 35.25 -9.48
CA ALA A 409 -11.66 35.65 -8.30
C ALA A 409 -11.33 37.07 -7.83
N VAL A 410 -10.04 37.43 -7.80
CA VAL A 410 -9.56 38.76 -7.37
C VAL A 410 -9.97 39.85 -8.34
N SER A 411 -9.86 39.62 -9.65
CA SER A 411 -10.25 40.61 -10.66
C SER A 411 -11.73 40.93 -10.64
N ARG A 412 -12.56 40.00 -10.15
CA ARG A 412 -14.02 40.11 -10.12
C ARG A 412 -14.60 40.70 -8.83
N ILE A 413 -13.77 41.15 -7.88
CA ILE A 413 -14.23 41.78 -6.63
C ILE A 413 -15.10 43.01 -6.89
N HIS A 414 -14.89 43.71 -8.01
CA HIS A 414 -15.59 44.95 -8.35
C HIS A 414 -16.45 44.84 -9.62
N ASP A 415 -16.90 43.63 -9.98
CA ASP A 415 -17.74 43.40 -11.17
C ASP A 415 -19.09 44.14 -11.12
N THR A 416 -19.58 44.48 -9.93
CA THR A 416 -20.90 45.09 -9.67
C THR A 416 -22.07 44.25 -10.22
N VAL A 417 -21.95 42.92 -10.14
CA VAL A 417 -22.96 41.96 -10.63
C VAL A 417 -23.74 41.32 -9.49
N GLY A 418 -24.90 40.74 -9.79
CA GLY A 418 -25.70 40.01 -8.78
C GLY A 418 -26.37 40.89 -7.72
N LEU A 419 -26.41 42.20 -7.95
CA LEU A 419 -27.04 43.16 -7.03
C LEU A 419 -28.57 43.02 -7.06
N VAL A 420 -29.16 42.87 -5.87
CA VAL A 420 -30.61 42.88 -5.66
C VAL A 420 -31.00 44.16 -4.95
N ASP A 421 -32.08 44.77 -5.41
CA ASP A 421 -32.68 45.94 -4.79
C ASP A 421 -33.15 45.66 -3.35
N GLU A 422 -32.97 46.63 -2.45
CA GLU A 422 -33.23 46.47 -1.01
C GLU A 422 -34.68 46.07 -0.70
N ASP A 423 -35.66 46.61 -1.44
CA ASP A 423 -37.08 46.32 -1.21
C ASP A 423 -37.42 44.88 -1.60
N HIS A 424 -36.84 44.39 -2.69
CA HIS A 424 -36.99 43.00 -3.12
C HIS A 424 -36.31 42.03 -2.15
N LEU A 425 -35.11 42.36 -1.67
CA LEU A 425 -34.41 41.56 -0.67
C LEU A 425 -35.19 41.49 0.64
N ALA A 426 -35.69 42.62 1.14
CA ALA A 426 -36.51 42.68 2.35
C ALA A 426 -37.79 41.83 2.21
N THR A 427 -38.46 41.92 1.07
CA THR A 427 -39.66 41.12 0.77
C THR A 427 -39.34 39.62 0.74
N ALA A 428 -38.24 39.22 0.11
CA ALA A 428 -37.83 37.81 0.01
C ALA A 428 -37.45 37.21 1.38
N LEU A 429 -36.74 37.98 2.22
CA LEU A 429 -36.39 37.56 3.59
C LEU A 429 -37.63 37.44 4.48
N ALA A 430 -38.56 38.39 4.39
CA ALA A 430 -39.82 38.35 5.14
C ALA A 430 -40.70 37.14 4.77
N ALA A 431 -40.65 36.71 3.50
CA ALA A 431 -41.37 35.52 3.03
C ALA A 431 -40.78 34.19 3.54
N ARG A 432 -39.60 34.19 4.17
CA ARG A 432 -38.95 33.00 4.73
C ARG A 432 -38.64 33.16 6.23
N PRO A 433 -39.65 33.18 7.11
CA PRO A 433 -39.46 33.44 8.54
C PRO A 433 -38.69 32.34 9.30
N THR A 434 -38.44 31.20 8.66
CA THR A 434 -37.74 30.04 9.24
C THR A 434 -36.22 30.09 9.07
N ILE A 435 -35.67 31.05 8.32
CA ILE A 435 -34.21 31.19 8.15
C ILE A 435 -33.59 31.85 9.39
N SER A 436 -32.38 31.46 9.74
CA SER A 436 -31.66 32.07 10.86
C SER A 436 -31.18 33.49 10.53
N THR A 437 -30.88 34.28 11.56
CA THR A 437 -30.26 35.61 11.39
C THR A 437 -28.94 35.54 10.61
N GLU A 438 -28.17 34.47 10.79
CA GLU A 438 -26.91 34.25 10.07
C GLU A 438 -27.13 33.97 8.58
N GLN A 439 -28.14 33.15 8.25
CA GLN A 439 -28.54 32.88 6.87
C GLN A 439 -29.09 34.14 6.19
N ALA A 440 -29.91 34.93 6.90
CA ALA A 440 -30.41 36.20 6.38
C ALA A 440 -29.28 37.20 6.09
N ARG A 441 -28.27 37.30 6.98
CA ARG A 441 -27.08 38.12 6.74
C ARG A 441 -26.26 37.61 5.56
N LEU A 442 -26.07 36.30 5.46
CA LEU A 442 -25.36 35.69 4.34
C LEU A 442 -26.04 36.04 3.00
N VAL A 443 -27.35 35.84 2.91
CA VAL A 443 -28.12 36.18 1.69
C VAL A 443 -27.98 37.66 1.38
N ALA A 444 -28.16 38.54 2.36
CA ALA A 444 -27.98 39.97 2.17
C ALA A 444 -26.59 40.30 1.61
N THR A 445 -25.52 39.81 2.25
CA THR A 445 -24.14 40.02 1.81
C THR A 445 -23.91 39.55 0.38
N LEU A 446 -24.36 38.34 0.01
CA LEU A 446 -24.21 37.82 -1.35
C LEU A 446 -24.98 38.63 -2.40
N THR A 447 -26.12 39.20 -2.03
CA THR A 447 -26.97 39.98 -2.96
C THR A 447 -26.63 41.47 -3.01
N THR A 448 -25.74 41.95 -2.14
CA THR A 448 -25.33 43.36 -2.09
C THR A 448 -23.84 43.58 -2.26
N SER A 449 -23.01 42.52 -2.29
CA SER A 449 -21.56 42.63 -2.44
C SER A 449 -21.17 43.27 -3.78
N GLY A 450 -21.89 42.92 -4.84
CA GLY A 450 -21.53 43.26 -6.22
C GLY A 450 -20.34 42.46 -6.75
N ALA A 451 -19.77 41.55 -5.96
CA ALA A 451 -18.63 40.75 -6.40
C ALA A 451 -19.07 39.68 -7.40
N GLY A 452 -18.26 39.43 -8.43
CA GLY A 452 -18.50 38.34 -9.38
C GLY A 452 -18.27 36.96 -8.79
N VAL A 453 -17.55 36.87 -7.66
CA VAL A 453 -17.32 35.66 -6.87
C VAL A 453 -17.33 36.03 -5.39
N ASP A 454 -18.18 35.37 -4.60
CA ASP A 454 -18.22 35.48 -3.14
C ASP A 454 -17.86 34.14 -2.49
N ILE A 455 -17.12 34.20 -1.37
CA ILE A 455 -16.72 33.01 -0.59
C ILE A 455 -17.59 32.90 0.65
N VAL A 456 -18.34 31.80 0.73
CA VAL A 456 -19.16 31.47 1.88
C VAL A 456 -18.49 30.40 2.73
N ASN A 457 -18.10 30.76 3.95
CA ASN A 457 -17.60 29.79 4.93
C ASN A 457 -18.68 29.49 5.97
N ALA A 458 -19.04 28.21 6.11
CA ALA A 458 -20.00 27.76 7.10
C ALA A 458 -19.61 26.36 7.62
N PRO A 459 -19.96 25.97 8.85
CA PRO A 459 -19.72 24.62 9.35
C PRO A 459 -20.53 23.56 8.58
N ALA A 460 -20.14 22.29 8.70
CA ALA A 460 -20.88 21.19 8.09
C ALA A 460 -22.26 21.05 8.75
N GLY A 461 -23.32 20.84 7.95
CA GLY A 461 -24.69 20.62 8.45
C GLY A 461 -25.47 21.88 8.85
N THR A 462 -24.92 23.09 8.68
CA THR A 462 -25.58 24.35 9.09
C THR A 462 -26.54 24.94 8.06
N GLY A 463 -27.06 24.13 7.13
CA GLY A 463 -28.02 24.59 6.12
C GLY A 463 -27.44 25.65 5.17
N LYS A 464 -26.45 25.27 4.36
CA LYS A 464 -25.93 26.11 3.25
C LYS A 464 -26.87 26.17 2.04
N THR A 465 -27.96 25.40 2.06
CA THR A 465 -28.96 25.25 1.00
C THR A 465 -30.26 25.92 1.39
#